data_AF-A0A672SNP2-F1
#
_entry.id   AF-A0A672SNP2-F1
#
_cell.length_a   1.000
_cell.length_b   1.000
_cell.length_c   1.000
_cell.angle_alpha   90.00
_cell.angle_beta   90.00
_cell.angle_gamma   90.00
#
_symmetry.space_group_name_H-M   'P 1'
#
loop_
_entity.id
_entity.type
_entity.pdbx_description
1 polymer ?
#
loop_
_entity_poly.entity_id
_entity_poly.type
_entity_poly.pdbx_seq_one_letter_code
_entity_poly.pdbx_strand_id
1 'polypeptide(L)' 'MAFNNTLTSRAALLYDEWLKEADPRTENWLLMASPFPQTIIIAAYVYFGKRLPKVFQNGNYLLKKSE' A
#
# COMPACT_ATOMS: atom_id res chain seq x y z
N MET A 1 -24.05 -14.81 7.78
CA MET A 1 -23.69 -13.37 7.93
C MET A 1 -23.14 -13.02 9.32
N ALA A 2 -23.49 -13.73 10.40
CA ALA A 2 -22.97 -13.44 11.75
C ALA A 2 -21.44 -13.60 11.90
N PHE A 3 -20.86 -14.62 11.27
CA PHE A 3 -19.43 -14.93 11.37
C PHE A 3 -18.51 -13.83 10.81
N ASN A 4 -18.89 -13.20 9.68
CA ASN A 4 -18.12 -12.09 9.10
C ASN A 4 -18.08 -10.89 10.05
N ASN A 5 -19.18 -10.57 10.72
CA ASN A 5 -19.21 -9.48 11.69
C ASN A 5 -18.30 -9.79 12.89
N THR A 6 -18.26 -11.04 13.35
CA THR A 6 -17.39 -11.44 14.48
C THR A 6 -15.91 -11.35 14.12
N LEU A 7 -15.52 -11.77 12.91
CA LEU A 7 -14.14 -11.67 12.43
C LEU A 7 -13.73 -10.22 12.20
N THR A 8 -14.59 -9.41 11.58
CA THR A 8 -14.32 -7.97 11.36
C THR A 8 -14.18 -7.24 12.68
N SER A 9 -15.03 -7.52 13.67
CA SER A 9 -14.91 -6.92 15.01
C SER A 9 -13.63 -7.34 15.71
N ARG A 10 -13.22 -8.61 15.61
CA ARG A 10 -11.95 -9.07 16.19
C ARG A 10 -10.74 -8.42 15.50
N ALA A 11 -10.76 -8.30 14.18
CA ALA A 11 -9.69 -7.63 13.44
C ALA A 11 -9.60 -6.15 13.78
N ALA A 12 -10.73 -5.46 13.94
CA ALA A 12 -10.77 -4.06 14.39
C ALA A 12 -10.20 -3.91 15.80
N LEU A 13 -10.58 -4.78 16.74
CA LEU A 13 -10.05 -4.74 18.11
C LEU A 13 -8.53 -4.98 18.14
N LEU A 14 -8.03 -5.95 17.38
CA LEU A 14 -6.58 -6.22 17.27
C LEU A 14 -5.83 -5.05 16.64
N TYR A 15 -6.44 -4.40 15.64
CA TYR A 15 -5.86 -3.20 15.03
C TYR A 15 -5.81 -2.03 16.01
N ASP A 16 -6.88 -1.80 16.78
CA ASP A 16 -6.95 -0.75 17.79
C ASP A 16 -5.98 -1.00 18.94
N GLU A 17 -5.77 -2.25 19.35
CA GLU A 17 -4.75 -2.63 20.34
C GLU A 17 -3.34 -2.38 19.81
N TRP A 18 -3.06 -2.77 18.57
CA TRP A 18 -1.76 -2.57 17.94
C TRP A 18 -1.44 -1.07 17.71
N LEU A 19 -2.44 -0.27 17.36
CA LEU A 19 -2.27 1.16 17.12
C LEU A 19 -1.97 1.94 18.41
N LYS A 20 -2.40 1.45 19.58
CA LYS A 20 -2.10 2.08 20.89
C LYS A 20 -0.62 2.05 21.25
N GLU A 21 0.15 1.12 20.69
CA GLU A 21 1.59 1.00 20.92
C GLU A 21 2.42 1.88 19.95
N ALA A 22 1.78 2.56 19.00
CA ALA A 22 2.46 3.40 18.02
C ALA A 22 3.04 4.68 18.64
N ASP A 23 4.16 5.17 18.09
CA ASP A 23 4.80 6.42 18.55
C ASP A 23 3.94 7.64 18.18
N PRO A 24 3.37 8.38 19.16
CA PRO A 24 2.49 9.52 18.90
C PRO A 24 3.21 10.67 18.19
N ARG A 25 4.55 10.71 18.19
CA ARG A 25 5.32 11.78 17.54
C ARG A 25 5.26 11.71 16.02
N THR A 26 4.93 10.54 15.47
CA THR A 26 4.91 10.29 14.02
C THR A 26 3.52 10.39 13.41
N GLU A 27 2.47 10.58 14.22
CA GLU A 27 1.07 10.59 13.75
C GLU A 27 0.81 11.65 12.67
N ASN A 28 1.42 12.83 12.80
CA ASN A 28 1.26 13.94 11.86
C ASN A 28 2.15 13.85 10.61
N TRP A 29 2.96 12.79 10.47
CA TRP A 29 3.83 12.63 9.31
C TRP A 29 3.05 12.06 8.12
N LEU A 30 3.43 12.49 6.92
CA LEU A 30 2.83 11.95 5.69
C LEU A 30 2.98 10.43 5.66
N LEU A 31 1.88 9.74 5.35
CA LEU A 31 1.77 8.27 5.24
C LEU A 31 1.91 7.46 6.55
N MET A 32 2.04 8.11 7.72
CA MET A 32 2.16 7.41 9.02
C MET A 32 0.83 7.20 9.74
N ALA A 33 -0.25 7.84 9.28
CA ALA A 33 -1.58 7.70 9.88
C ALA A 33 -2.18 6.29 9.76
N SER A 34 -1.77 5.52 8.73
CA SER A 34 -2.28 4.17 8.52
C SER A 34 -1.34 3.36 7.61
N PRO A 35 -1.25 2.03 7.82
CA PRO A 35 -0.52 1.15 6.91
C PRO A 35 -1.23 0.99 5.55
N PHE A 36 -2.47 1.46 5.37
CA PHE A 36 -3.21 1.32 4.13
C PHE A 36 -2.67 2.20 2.97
N PRO A 37 -2.48 3.53 3.14
CA PRO A 37 -1.86 4.36 2.12
C PRO A 37 -0.51 3.82 1.62
N GLN A 38 0.37 3.36 2.53
CA GLN A 38 1.68 2.82 2.14
C GLN A 38 1.57 1.51 1.34
N THR A 39 0.65 0.61 1.71
CA THR A 39 0.49 -0.69 1.02
C THR A 39 -0.04 -0.50 -0.39
N ILE A 40 -0.93 0.48 -0.61
CA ILE A 40 -1.41 0.85 -1.95
C ILE A 40 -0.25 1.33 -2.83
N ILE A 41 0.62 2.19 -2.30
CA ILE A 41 1.78 2.72 -3.04
C ILE A 41 2.74 1.59 -3.43
N ILE A 42 3.05 0.69 -2.50
CA ILE A 42 3.94 -0.46 -2.77
C ILE A 42 3.29 -1.42 -3.78
N ALA A 43 2.00 -1.73 -3.61
CA ALA A 43 1.28 -2.60 -4.54
C ALA A 43 1.25 -2.01 -5.95
N ALA A 44 1.01 -0.69 -6.06
CA ALA A 44 1.10 0.03 -7.32
C ALA A 44 2.52 -0.06 -7.90
N TYR A 45 3.57 0.18 -7.10
CA TYR A 45 4.96 0.08 -7.55
C TYR A 45 5.30 -1.32 -8.10
N VAL A 46 4.95 -2.38 -7.37
CA VAL A 46 5.19 -3.77 -7.81
C VAL A 46 4.38 -4.10 -9.06
N TYR A 47 3.12 -3.63 -9.12
CA TYR A 47 2.27 -3.81 -10.29
C TYR A 47 2.83 -3.11 -11.53
N PHE A 48 3.24 -1.85 -11.40
CA PHE A 48 3.91 -1.11 -12.46
C PHE A 48 5.24 -1.78 -12.84
N GLY A 49 6.09 -2.15 -11.88
CA GLY A 49 7.36 -2.83 -12.15
C GLY A 49 7.22 -4.15 -12.89
N LYS A 50 6.15 -4.92 -12.63
CA LYS A 50 5.87 -6.18 -13.35
C LYS A 50 5.15 -5.98 -14.68
N ARG A 51 4.33 -4.95 -14.82
CA ARG A 51 3.52 -4.70 -16.03
C ARG A 51 4.27 -3.84 -17.06
N LEU A 52 5.14 -2.92 -16.64
CA LEU A 52 5.94 -2.09 -17.53
C LEU A 52 6.76 -2.90 -18.54
N PRO A 53 7.47 -4.00 -18.17
CA PRO A 53 8.24 -4.79 -19.13
C PRO A 53 7.37 -5.34 -20.26
N LYS A 54 6.14 -5.76 -19.93
CA LYS A 54 5.19 -6.32 -20.89
C LYS A 54 4.57 -5.28 -21.81
N VAL A 55 4.48 -4.02 -21.36
CA VAL A 55 4.11 -2.88 -22.20
C VAL A 55 5.30 -2.45 -23.07
N PHE A 56 6.51 -2.34 -22.48
CA PHE A 56 7.76 -1.97 -23.17
C PHE A 56 8.17 -2.94 -24.29
N GLN A 57 7.80 -4.22 -24.18
CA GLN A 57 8.04 -5.20 -25.25
C GLN A 57 7.09 -5.05 -26.45
N ASN A 58 5.91 -4.46 -26.24
CA ASN A 58 4.86 -4.35 -27.26
C ASN A 58 4.80 -2.97 -27.92
N GLY A 59 5.58 -2.00 -27.46
CA GLY A 59 5.70 -0.70 -28.11
C GLY A 59 7.16 -0.24 -28.14
N ASN A 60 7.60 0.14 -29.33
CA ASN A 60 8.90 0.77 -29.57
C ASN A 60 8.95 2.13 -28.87
N TYR A 61 9.20 2.17 -27.55
CA TYR A 61 9.35 3.42 -26.83
C TYR A 61 10.82 3.80 -26.79
N LEU A 62 11.12 4.81 -27.60
CA LEU A 62 12.38 5.54 -27.61
C LEU A 62 12.54 6.27 -26.27
N LEU A 63 13.05 5.61 -25.24
CA LEU A 63 13.86 6.30 -24.23
C LEU A 63 15.22 6.61 -24.87
N LYS A 64 15.20 7.35 -25.99
CA LYS A 64 16.40 7.96 -26.54
C LYS A 64 16.75 9.07 -25.56
N LYS A 65 17.72 8.76 -24.70
CA LYS A 65 18.44 9.70 -23.87
C LYS A 65 18.76 10.91 -24.75
N SER A 66 18.10 12.04 -24.51
CA SER A 66 18.52 13.32 -25.07
C SER A 66 19.81 13.69 -24.33
N GLU A 67 20.93 13.42 -24.98
CA GLU A 67 22.25 13.95 -24.61
C GLU A 67 22.23 15.48 -24.62
#